data_AF-A0A966BXH0-F1
#
_entry.id   AF-A0A966BXH0-F1
#
_cell.length_a   1.000
_cell.length_b   1.000
_cell.length_c   1.000
_cell.angle_alpha   90.00
_cell.angle_beta   90.00
_cell.angle_gamma   90.00
#
_symmetry.space_group_name_H-M   'P 1'
#
loop_
_entity.id
_entity.type
_entity.pdbx_description
1 polymer ?
#
loop_
_entity_poly.entity_id
_entity_poly.type
_entity_poly.pdbx_seq_one_letter_code
_entity_poly.pdbx_strand_id
1 'polypeptide(L)'
;MYIDLLTKIKNAQAVKKETVKSAYSKMDERILKILLSKGYISGFEKKGKGAKRVFDIQLKYEKNNGGAITGIKFVSKPSRKMYIGYKDIRPIKSGYGFMVISTP
;
A
#
# COMPACT_ATOMS: atom_id res chain seq x y z
N MET A 1 8.64 -7.47 -2.28
CA MET A 1 7.43 -7.90 -1.54
C MET A 1 6.47 -6.71 -1.37
N TYR A 2 6.56 -5.89 -0.31
CA TYR A 2 5.66 -4.73 -0.14
C TYR A 2 6.00 -3.52 -0.99
N ILE A 3 7.29 -3.29 -1.27
CA ILE A 3 7.74 -2.23 -2.18
C ILE A 3 7.16 -2.46 -3.57
N ASP A 4 7.24 -3.69 -4.07
CA ASP A 4 6.71 -4.07 -5.39
C ASP A 4 5.18 -3.94 -5.43
N LEU A 5 4.47 -4.38 -4.38
CA LEU A 5 3.02 -4.22 -4.26
C LEU A 5 2.62 -2.75 -4.40
N LEU A 6 3.20 -1.88 -3.57
CA LEU A 6 2.86 -0.46 -3.53
C LEU A 6 3.26 0.25 -4.83
N THR A 7 4.38 -0.14 -5.43
CA THR A 7 4.84 0.39 -6.73
C THR A 7 3.89 -0.04 -7.85
N LYS A 8 3.44 -1.30 -7.88
CA LYS A 8 2.43 -1.78 -8.84
C LYS A 8 1.11 -1.04 -8.70
N ILE A 9 0.63 -0.81 -7.48
CA ILE A 9 -0.59 -0.03 -7.22
C ILE A 9 -0.44 1.39 -7.77
N LYS A 10 0.66 2.08 -7.46
CA LYS A 10 0.93 3.44 -7.97
C LYS A 10 0.94 3.47 -9.49
N ASN A 11 1.68 2.56 -10.12
CA ASN A 11 1.81 2.52 -11.58
C ASN A 11 0.48 2.17 -12.26
N ALA A 12 -0.30 1.27 -11.67
CA ALA A 12 -1.62 0.92 -12.17
C ALA A 12 -2.62 2.08 -12.06
N GLN A 13 -2.57 2.87 -10.98
CA GLN A 13 -3.35 4.09 -10.87
C GLN A 13 -2.95 5.15 -11.90
N ALA A 14 -1.65 5.28 -12.21
CA ALA A 14 -1.18 6.19 -13.25
C ALA A 14 -1.71 5.84 -14.65
N VAL A 15 -1.88 4.54 -14.93
CA VAL A 15 -2.43 4.02 -16.20
C VAL A 15 -3.94 3.76 -16.12
N LYS A 16 -4.61 4.20 -15.05
CA LYS A 16 -6.07 4.07 -14.83
C LYS A 16 -6.61 2.63 -14.92
N LYS A 17 -5.86 1.65 -14.43
CA LYS A 17 -6.33 0.25 -14.35
C LYS A 17 -7.32 0.07 -13.21
N GLU A 18 -8.37 -0.71 -13.44
CA GLU A 18 -9.35 -1.01 -12.39
C GLU A 18 -8.81 -2.00 -11.35
N THR A 19 -8.03 -2.98 -11.81
CA THR A 19 -7.53 -4.08 -10.97
C THR A 19 -6.02 -4.29 -11.10
N VAL A 20 -5.41 -4.79 -10.01
CA VAL A 20 -3.98 -5.10 -9.94
C VAL A 20 -3.77 -6.45 -9.28
N LYS A 21 -2.94 -7.28 -9.93
CA LYS A 21 -2.52 -8.57 -9.39
C LYS A 21 -1.13 -8.49 -8.74
N SER A 22 -1.00 -9.02 -7.53
CA SER A 22 0.27 -9.14 -6.82
C SER A 22 0.44 -10.49 -6.14
N ALA A 23 1.68 -10.94 -5.94
CA ALA A 23 1.94 -12.19 -5.22
C ALA A 23 1.50 -12.08 -3.75
N TYR A 24 1.12 -13.22 -3.16
CA TYR A 24 0.71 -13.26 -1.77
C TYR A 24 1.88 -13.16 -0.80
N SER A 25 1.73 -12.33 0.22
CA SER A 25 2.51 -12.43 1.45
C SER A 25 1.73 -11.95 2.67
N LYS A 26 2.14 -12.41 3.86
CA LYS A 26 1.53 -11.98 5.14
C LYS A 26 1.71 -10.48 5.38
N MET A 27 2.85 -9.91 4.97
CA MET A 27 3.13 -8.48 5.15
C MET A 27 2.28 -7.64 4.19
N ASP A 28 2.17 -8.07 2.95
CA ASP A 28 1.35 -7.41 1.91
C ASP A 28 -0.13 -7.42 2.28
N GLU A 29 -0.61 -8.53 2.87
CA GLU A 29 -1.97 -8.61 3.40
C GLU A 29 -2.25 -7.53 4.46
N ARG A 30 -1.33 -7.37 5.42
CA ARG A 30 -1.49 -6.37 6.50
C ARG A 30 -1.52 -4.96 5.93
N ILE A 31 -0.66 -4.68 4.94
CA ILE A 31 -0.64 -3.38 4.26
C ILE A 31 -1.94 -3.13 3.50
N LEU A 32 -2.44 -4.13 2.76
CA LEU A 32 -3.72 -4.02 2.05
C LEU A 32 -4.90 -3.78 3.00
N LYS A 33 -4.93 -4.43 4.16
CA LYS A 33 -5.94 -4.17 5.20
C LYS A 33 -5.91 -2.73 5.70
N ILE A 34 -4.71 -2.18 5.93
CA ILE A 34 -4.55 -0.78 6.35
C ILE A 34 -5.03 0.17 5.24
N LEU A 35 -4.66 -0.09 3.99
CA LEU A 35 -5.10 0.71 2.84
C LEU A 35 -6.61 0.67 2.66
N LEU A 36 -7.23 -0.49 2.88
CA LEU A 36 -8.69 -0.65 2.83
C LEU A 36 -9.37 0.13 3.95
N SER A 37 -8.89 0.00 5.19
CA SER A 37 -9.45 0.71 6.35
C SER A 37 -9.36 2.23 6.20
N LYS A 38 -8.32 2.75 5.55
CA LYS A 38 -8.17 4.18 5.24
C LYS A 38 -8.88 4.61 3.96
N GLY A 39 -9.47 3.68 3.20
CA GLY A 39 -10.25 3.97 2.01
C GLY A 39 -9.44 4.31 0.76
N TYR A 40 -8.16 3.93 0.69
CA TYR A 40 -7.28 4.12 -0.47
C TYR A 40 -7.50 3.09 -1.59
N ILE A 41 -8.04 1.93 -1.25
CA ILE A 41 -8.43 0.87 -2.19
C ILE A 41 -9.91 0.55 -1.97
N SER A 42 -10.58 0.06 -3.02
CA SER A 42 -11.99 -0.34 -2.93
C SER A 42 -12.14 -1.70 -2.24
N GLY A 43 -11.22 -2.61 -2.53
CA GLY A 43 -11.26 -3.98 -2.02
C GLY A 43 -10.04 -4.76 -2.47
N PHE A 44 -9.81 -5.91 -1.84
CA PHE A 44 -8.87 -6.88 -2.35
C PHE A 44 -9.35 -8.31 -2.04
N GLU A 45 -9.08 -9.23 -2.95
CA GLU A 45 -9.41 -10.64 -2.82
C GLU A 45 -8.13 -11.48 -2.87
N LYS A 46 -8.16 -12.62 -2.17
CA LYS A 46 -7.12 -13.64 -2.24
C LYS A 46 -7.58 -14.72 -3.20
N LYS A 47 -6.87 -14.89 -4.32
CA LYS A 47 -7.14 -15.94 -5.31
C LYS A 47 -6.00 -16.96 -5.35
N GLY A 48 -6.33 -18.21 -5.66
CA GLY A 48 -5.38 -19.30 -5.85
C GLY A 48 -5.20 -20.25 -4.65
N LYS A 49 -4.59 -21.41 -4.92
CA LYS A 49 -4.31 -22.47 -3.93
C LYS A 49 -2.79 -22.71 -3.82
N GLY A 50 -2.33 -23.08 -2.63
CA GLY A 50 -0.92 -23.42 -2.36
C GLY A 50 0.06 -22.28 -2.61
N ALA A 51 1.13 -22.56 -3.36
CA ALA A 51 2.20 -21.61 -3.68
C ALA A 51 1.81 -20.51 -4.70
N LYS A 52 0.68 -20.67 -5.41
CA LYS A 52 0.22 -19.73 -6.44
C LYS A 52 -0.84 -18.75 -5.91
N ARG A 53 -0.75 -18.35 -4.64
CA ARG A 53 -1.66 -17.36 -4.05
C ARG A 53 -1.33 -15.96 -4.58
N VAL A 54 -2.37 -15.24 -5.02
CA VAL A 54 -2.28 -13.92 -5.63
C VAL A 54 -3.35 -13.02 -5.01
N PHE A 55 -3.02 -11.76 -4.75
CA PHE A 55 -3.97 -10.72 -4.43
C PHE A 55 -4.51 -10.09 -5.70
N ASP A 56 -5.83 -9.98 -5.79
CA ASP A 56 -6.54 -9.20 -6.79
C ASP A 56 -7.08 -7.94 -6.12
N ILE A 57 -6.54 -6.78 -6.47
CA ILE A 57 -6.75 -5.53 -5.74
C ILE A 57 -7.56 -4.58 -6.62
N GLN A 58 -8.70 -4.12 -6.12
CA GLN A 58 -9.54 -3.13 -6.78
C GLN A 58 -9.11 -1.72 -6.38
N LEU A 59 -8.71 -0.94 -7.37
CA LEU A 59 -8.24 0.43 -7.16
C LEU A 59 -9.41 1.40 -7.07
N LYS A 60 -9.31 2.35 -6.15
CA LYS A 60 -10.27 3.44 -6.00
C LYS A 60 -9.75 4.69 -6.71
N TYR A 61 -10.64 5.37 -7.40
CA TYR A 61 -10.39 6.64 -8.07
C TYR A 61 -11.32 7.71 -7.50
N GLU A 62 -10.82 8.94 -7.40
CA GLU A 62 -11.62 10.10 -6.99
C GLU A 62 -12.31 10.75 -8.21
N LYS A 63 -13.35 11.56 -7.93
CA LYS A 63 -14.19 12.20 -8.96
C LYS A 63 -13.41 13.03 -9.98
N ASN A 64 -12.25 13.56 -9.61
CA ASN A 64 -11.37 14.33 -10.51
C ASN A 64 -10.39 13.46 -11.32
N ASN A 65 -10.67 12.16 -11.48
CA ASN A 65 -9.87 11.22 -12.25
C ASN A 65 -8.45 10.99 -11.68
N GLY A 66 -8.19 11.44 -10.45
CA GLY A 66 -6.99 11.15 -9.69
C GLY A 66 -7.10 9.81 -8.98
N GLY A 67 -6.06 8.98 -9.04
CA GLY A 67 -5.96 7.80 -8.20
C GLY A 67 -5.95 8.20 -6.72
N ALA A 68 -6.63 7.42 -5.87
CA ALA A 68 -6.70 7.72 -4.43
C ALA A 68 -5.32 7.80 -3.76
N ILE A 69 -4.28 7.20 -4.35
CA ILE A 69 -2.91 7.29 -3.85
C ILE A 69 -2.12 8.26 -4.74
N THR A 70 -1.92 9.47 -4.23
CA THR A 70 -1.15 10.52 -4.93
C THR A 70 0.36 10.26 -4.96
N GLY A 71 0.90 9.58 -3.95
CA GLY A 71 2.33 9.30 -3.87
C GLY A 71 2.69 8.36 -2.73
N ILE A 72 3.80 7.65 -2.91
CA ILE A 72 4.33 6.68 -1.96
C ILE A 72 5.82 6.97 -1.79
N LYS A 73 6.29 7.02 -0.54
CA LYS A 73 7.69 7.21 -0.20
C LYS A 73 8.12 6.16 0.81
N PHE A 74 9.20 5.44 0.50
CA PHE A 74 9.79 4.46 1.39
C PHE A 74 10.91 5.10 2.22
N VAL A 75 10.73 5.15 3.54
CA VAL A 75 11.70 5.75 4.47
C VAL A 75 12.75 4.73 4.91
N SER A 76 12.34 3.49 5.20
CA SER A 76 13.24 2.40 5.61
C SER A 76 13.59 1.53 4.41
N LYS A 77 14.88 1.39 4.09
CA LYS A 77 15.38 0.59 2.96
C LYS A 77 16.14 -0.65 3.47
N PRO A 78 16.27 -1.73 2.68
CA PRO A 78 17.04 -2.91 3.10
C PRO A 78 18.49 -2.59 3.47
N SER A 79 19.13 -1.70 2.71
CA SER A 79 20.51 -1.25 2.96
C SER A 79 20.66 -0.34 4.17
N ARG A 80 19.60 0.39 4.54
CA ARG A 80 19.57 1.28 5.70
C ARG A 80 18.19 1.27 6.34
N LYS A 81 18.07 0.47 7.40
CA LYS A 81 16.87 0.43 8.22
C LYS A 81 16.81 1.67 9.09
N MET A 82 15.67 2.35 9.08
CA MET A 82 15.39 3.50 9.92
C MET A 82 14.40 3.07 10.99
N TYR A 83 14.75 3.29 12.26
CA TYR A 83 13.90 3.06 13.43
C TYR A 83 13.71 4.41 14.13
N ILE A 84 12.50 4.66 14.63
CA ILE A 84 12.10 5.95 15.21
C ILE A 84 11.38 5.65 16.53
N GLY A 85 11.75 6.35 17.59
CA GLY A 85 11.06 6.27 18.89
C GLY A 85 9.74 7.03 18.88
N TYR A 86 8.83 6.71 19.80
CA TYR A 86 7.50 7.32 19.83
C TYR A 86 7.50 8.86 19.91
N LYS A 87 8.51 9.45 20.56
CA LYS A 87 8.68 10.90 20.74
C LYS A 87 9.01 11.63 19.42
N ASP A 88 9.62 10.92 18.48
CA ASP A 88 10.12 11.51 17.23
C ASP A 88 9.14 11.30 16.06
N ILE A 89 7.98 10.69 16.31
CA ILE A 89 6.94 10.49 15.31
C ILE A 89 6.28 11.83 14.99
N ARG A 90 6.52 12.33 13.77
CA ARG A 90 5.90 13.54 13.26
C ARG A 90 4.76 13.23 12.29
N PRO A 91 3.70 14.05 12.25
CA PRO A 91 2.62 13.88 11.28
C PRO A 91 3.13 14.12 9.86
N ILE A 92 2.65 13.32 8.91
CA ILE A 92 2.99 13.45 7.48
C ILE A 92 2.00 14.40 6.81
N LYS A 93 2.51 15.30 5.96
CA LYS A 93 1.71 16.29 5.20
C LYS A 93 0.70 17.03 6.08
N SER A 94 1.11 17.48 7.27
CA SER A 94 0.22 18.18 8.22
C SER A 94 -1.08 17.43 8.56
N GLY A 95 -1.06 16.09 8.55
CA GLY A 95 -2.21 15.24 8.86
C GLY A 95 -3.00 14.75 7.64
N TYR A 96 -2.72 15.26 6.44
CA TYR A 96 -3.34 14.81 5.18
C TYR A 96 -2.67 13.56 4.58
N GLY A 97 -1.60 13.07 5.20
CA GLY A 97 -0.95 11.82 4.85
C GLY A 97 -1.00 10.81 5.98
N PHE A 98 -0.72 9.55 5.67
CA PHE A 98 -0.56 8.51 6.69
C PHE A 98 0.84 7.92 6.64
N MET A 99 1.33 7.50 7.80
CA MET A 99 2.57 6.76 7.96
C MET A 99 2.24 5.35 8.46
N VAL A 100 2.95 4.35 7.95
CA VAL A 100 2.88 2.98 8.45
C VAL A 100 4.20 2.66 9.12
N ILE A 101 4.14 2.28 10.40
CA ILE A 101 5.30 1.89 11.21
C ILE A 101 5.08 0.46 11.67
N SER A 102 6.13 -0.36 11.57
CA SER A 102 6.14 -1.69 12.18
C SER A 102 6.52 -1.56 13.63
N THR A 103 5.63 -1.93 14.54
CA THR A 103 5.89 -2.00 15.98
C THR A 103 6.12 -3.46 16.39
N PRO A 104 6.82 -3.71 17.53
CA PRO A 104 6.84 -5.02 18.18
C PRO A 104 5.45 -5.49 18.62
#